data_AF-A0A944REL3-F1
#
_entry.id   AF-A0A944REL3-F1
#
_cell.length_a   1.000
_cell.length_b   1.000
_cell.length_c   1.000
_cell.angle_alpha   90.00
_cell.angle_beta   90.00
_cell.angle_gamma   90.00
#
_symmetry.space_group_name_H-M   'P 1'
#
loop_
_entity.id
_entity.type
_entity.pdbx_description
1 polymer ?
#
loop_
_entity_poly.entity_id
_entity_poly.type
_entity_poly.pdbx_seq_one_letter_code
_entity_poly.pdbx_strand_id
1 'polypeptide(L)'
;MDASLIRKGALAGMIGGAMMAMFSMVAMAADGEGFWAPVNLIAHTIWDGAPLNGDFDFGALALGMGVHMMLSMMIGVMALGVAQQFATTSTVALAIGMAVALGAWVGQEVIWPEIDQVAADGYTNWVLLVGHVIFGMVLGAAAATSANNHQPQPVT
;
A
#
# COMPACT_ATOMS: atom_id res chain seq x y z
N MET A 1 9.13 -19.56 1.10
CA MET A 1 8.21 -18.95 2.09
C MET A 1 7.06 -19.92 2.32
N ASP A 2 6.60 -20.04 3.56
CA ASP A 2 5.41 -20.81 3.91
C ASP A 2 4.16 -20.19 3.26
N ALA A 3 3.24 -21.02 2.75
CA ALA A 3 1.94 -20.60 2.22
C ALA A 3 1.12 -19.80 3.24
N SER A 4 1.26 -20.12 4.53
CA SER A 4 0.64 -19.35 5.61
C SER A 4 1.14 -17.91 5.67
N LEU A 5 2.47 -17.70 5.51
CA LEU A 5 3.08 -16.37 5.48
C LEU A 5 2.63 -15.59 4.25
N ILE A 6 2.63 -16.22 3.07
CA ILE A 6 2.16 -15.58 1.83
C ILE A 6 0.70 -15.12 2.00
N ARG A 7 -0.17 -15.99 2.52
CA ARG A 7 -1.59 -15.64 2.74
C ARG A 7 -1.74 -14.49 3.74
N LYS A 8 -1.03 -14.52 4.87
CA LYS A 8 -1.08 -13.44 5.88
C LYS A 8 -0.55 -12.13 5.33
N GLY A 9 0.56 -12.17 4.58
CA GLY A 9 1.16 -10.99 3.96
C GLY A 9 0.26 -10.39 2.90
N ALA A 10 -0.35 -11.22 2.06
CA ALA A 10 -1.32 -10.76 1.07
C ALA A 10 -2.55 -10.13 1.74
N LEU A 11 -3.11 -10.74 2.80
CA LEU A 11 -4.23 -10.17 3.53
C LEU A 11 -3.88 -8.84 4.20
N ALA A 12 -2.72 -8.76 4.86
CA ALA A 12 -2.24 -7.51 5.46
C ALA A 12 -2.05 -6.42 4.39
N GLY A 13 -1.48 -6.79 3.25
CA GLY A 13 -1.32 -5.95 2.08
C GLY A 13 -2.65 -5.43 1.56
N MET A 14 -3.63 -6.30 1.34
CA MET A 14 -4.96 -5.94 0.87
C MET A 14 -5.68 -4.98 1.83
N ILE A 15 -5.67 -5.28 3.14
CA ILE A 15 -6.32 -4.44 4.15
C ILE A 15 -5.66 -3.07 4.22
N GLY A 16 -4.33 -3.03 4.32
CA GLY A 16 -3.60 -1.77 4.38
C GLY A 16 -3.74 -0.95 3.11
N GLY A 17 -3.68 -1.60 1.94
CA GLY A 17 -3.88 -0.97 0.64
C GLY A 17 -5.28 -0.39 0.50
N ALA A 18 -6.31 -1.10 0.96
CA ALA A 18 -7.69 -0.60 0.95
C ALA A 18 -7.86 0.62 1.89
N MET A 19 -7.25 0.59 3.07
CA MET A 19 -7.27 1.74 4.00
C MET A 19 -6.55 2.95 3.41
N MET A 20 -5.37 2.74 2.80
CA MET A 20 -4.63 3.78 2.08
C MET A 20 -5.47 4.36 0.93
N ALA A 21 -6.06 3.50 0.09
CA ALA A 21 -6.89 3.95 -1.03
C ALA A 21 -8.07 4.80 -0.55
N MET A 22 -8.81 4.32 0.45
CA MET A 22 -9.96 5.05 0.99
C MET A 22 -9.55 6.39 1.59
N PHE A 23 -8.43 6.43 2.33
CA PHE A 23 -7.88 7.69 2.83
C PHE A 23 -7.57 8.64 1.68
N SER A 24 -6.84 8.19 0.66
CA SER A 24 -6.46 9.04 -0.46
C SER A 24 -7.67 9.57 -1.23
N MET A 25 -8.66 8.72 -1.48
CA MET A 25 -9.90 9.10 -2.16
C MET A 25 -10.64 10.20 -1.39
N VAL A 26 -10.72 10.10 -0.07
CA VAL A 26 -11.35 11.14 0.77
C VAL A 26 -10.50 12.40 0.83
N ALA A 27 -9.18 12.28 0.97
CA ALA A 27 -8.28 13.42 1.09
C ALA A 27 -8.20 14.23 -0.22
N MET A 28 -8.04 13.57 -1.38
CA MET A 28 -8.03 14.24 -2.68
C MET A 28 -9.41 14.83 -3.04
N ALA A 29 -10.51 14.21 -2.58
CA ALA A 29 -11.82 14.84 -2.66
C ALA A 29 -11.89 16.14 -1.85
N ALA A 30 -11.29 16.18 -0.66
CA ALA A 30 -11.25 17.37 0.19
C ALA A 30 -10.34 18.48 -0.39
N ASP A 31 -9.27 18.10 -1.09
CA ASP A 31 -8.36 19.03 -1.79
C ASP A 31 -8.93 19.53 -3.14
N GLY A 32 -10.09 19.02 -3.55
CA GLY A 32 -10.82 19.49 -4.75
C GLY A 32 -10.49 18.74 -6.05
N GLU A 33 -9.62 17.74 -5.99
CA GLU A 33 -9.24 16.88 -7.13
C GLU A 33 -10.31 15.82 -7.41
N GLY A 34 -11.04 15.43 -6.36
CA GLY A 34 -12.25 14.60 -6.42
C GLY A 34 -12.03 13.14 -5.98
N PHE A 35 -13.13 12.47 -5.60
CA PHE A 35 -13.08 11.19 -4.89
C PHE A 35 -12.46 10.04 -5.68
N TRP A 36 -12.69 10.00 -7.00
CA TRP A 36 -12.19 8.94 -7.86
C TRP A 36 -10.78 9.21 -8.42
N ALA A 37 -10.23 10.40 -8.19
CA ALA A 37 -8.94 10.81 -8.75
C ALA A 37 -7.80 9.81 -8.45
N PRO A 38 -7.56 9.34 -7.20
CA PRO A 38 -6.44 8.45 -6.95
C PRO A 38 -6.51 7.13 -7.72
N VAL A 39 -7.69 6.53 -7.87
CA VAL A 39 -7.83 5.27 -8.62
C VAL A 39 -7.77 5.49 -10.13
N ASN A 40 -8.25 6.64 -10.59
CA ASN A 40 -8.18 7.05 -11.99
C ASN A 40 -6.73 7.28 -12.44
N LEU A 41 -5.93 7.98 -11.62
CA LEU A 41 -4.51 8.23 -11.91
C LEU A 41 -3.71 6.92 -11.98
N ILE A 42 -3.99 5.94 -11.11
CA ILE A 42 -3.36 4.61 -11.18
C ILE A 42 -3.77 3.89 -12.46
N ALA A 43 -5.04 3.98 -12.86
CA ALA A 43 -5.52 3.36 -14.09
C ALA A 43 -4.89 4.01 -15.33
N HIS A 44 -4.72 5.34 -15.33
CA HIS A 44 -4.14 6.11 -16.42
C HIS A 44 -2.71 5.65 -16.76
N THR A 45 -1.94 5.25 -15.75
CA THR A 45 -0.58 4.70 -15.92
C THR A 45 -0.51 3.46 -16.80
N ILE A 46 -1.64 2.78 -17.03
CA ILE A 46 -1.75 1.57 -17.87
C ILE A 46 -2.70 1.80 -19.05
N TRP A 47 -3.66 2.71 -18.91
CA TRP A 47 -4.70 3.00 -19.88
C TRP A 47 -4.93 4.50 -20.03
N ASP A 48 -4.36 5.10 -21.09
CA ASP A 48 -4.46 6.53 -21.44
C ASP A 48 -5.91 7.07 -21.57
N GLY A 49 -6.91 6.19 -21.67
CA GLY A 49 -8.32 6.57 -21.73
C GLY A 49 -8.97 6.80 -20.35
N ALA A 50 -8.28 6.48 -19.26
CA ALA A 50 -8.78 6.74 -17.92
C ALA A 50 -8.86 8.25 -17.63
N PRO A 51 -9.82 8.73 -16.83
CA PRO A 51 -9.85 10.13 -16.41
C PRO A 51 -8.57 10.51 -15.64
N LEU A 52 -8.20 11.79 -15.66
CA LEU A 52 -7.11 12.35 -14.86
C LEU A 52 -7.62 13.15 -13.65
N ASN A 53 -8.93 13.12 -13.43
CA ASN A 53 -9.64 13.91 -12.43
C ASN A 53 -10.55 13.00 -11.58
N GLY A 54 -11.40 13.60 -10.74
CA GLY A 54 -12.35 12.90 -9.90
C GLY A 54 -13.61 12.36 -10.59
N ASP A 55 -13.70 12.32 -11.92
CA ASP A 55 -14.89 11.80 -12.61
C ASP A 55 -15.01 10.28 -12.42
N PHE A 56 -16.23 9.80 -12.26
CA PHE A 56 -16.46 8.36 -12.13
C PHE A 56 -16.36 7.66 -13.48
N ASP A 57 -15.45 6.70 -13.60
CA ASP A 57 -15.37 5.74 -14.69
C ASP A 57 -15.22 4.32 -14.14
N PHE A 58 -16.08 3.40 -14.58
CA PHE A 58 -16.08 2.02 -14.07
C PHE A 58 -14.84 1.23 -14.49
N GLY A 59 -14.34 1.45 -15.71
CA GLY A 59 -13.13 0.80 -16.23
C GLY A 59 -11.89 1.24 -15.45
N ALA A 60 -11.78 2.55 -15.20
CA ALA A 60 -10.70 3.13 -14.41
C ALA A 60 -10.76 2.64 -12.96
N LEU A 61 -11.95 2.60 -12.34
CA LEU A 61 -12.12 2.04 -11.01
C LEU A 61 -11.65 0.58 -10.95
N ALA A 62 -12.12 -0.27 -11.87
CA ALA A 62 -11.79 -1.70 -11.87
C ALA A 62 -10.28 -1.94 -12.08
N LEU A 63 -9.68 -1.25 -13.05
CA LEU A 63 -8.25 -1.36 -13.36
C LEU A 63 -7.38 -0.80 -12.23
N GLY A 64 -7.65 0.43 -11.80
CA GLY A 64 -6.90 1.14 -10.76
C GLY A 64 -6.94 0.39 -9.43
N MET A 65 -8.13 -0.03 -8.98
CA MET A 65 -8.23 -0.84 -7.76
C MET A 65 -7.62 -2.22 -7.91
N GLY A 66 -7.74 -2.87 -9.07
CA GLY A 66 -7.11 -4.16 -9.33
C GLY A 66 -5.59 -4.09 -9.18
N VAL A 67 -4.96 -3.13 -9.83
CA VAL A 67 -3.51 -2.89 -9.79
C VAL A 67 -3.07 -2.52 -8.37
N HIS A 68 -3.78 -1.58 -7.73
CA HIS A 68 -3.48 -1.15 -6.36
C HIS A 68 -3.55 -2.31 -5.36
N MET A 69 -4.60 -3.14 -5.43
CA MET A 69 -4.73 -4.31 -4.56
C MET A 69 -3.63 -5.34 -4.83
N MET A 70 -3.30 -5.61 -6.10
CA MET A 70 -2.24 -6.56 -6.46
C MET A 70 -0.88 -6.14 -5.92
N LEU A 71 -0.49 -4.88 -6.14
CA LEU A 71 0.77 -4.34 -5.63
C LEU A 71 0.79 -4.31 -4.10
N SER A 72 -0.32 -3.91 -3.47
CA SER A 72 -0.44 -3.89 -2.01
C SER A 72 -0.26 -5.29 -1.41
N MET A 73 -0.86 -6.32 -2.01
CA MET A 73 -0.65 -7.72 -1.59
C MET A 73 0.81 -8.15 -1.74
N MET A 74 1.45 -7.84 -2.87
CA MET A 74 2.85 -8.18 -3.12
C MET A 74 3.76 -7.53 -2.07
N ILE A 75 3.57 -6.24 -1.79
CA ILE A 75 4.34 -5.51 -0.77
C ILE A 75 4.08 -6.06 0.62
N GLY A 76 2.83 -6.41 0.95
CA GLY A 76 2.51 -7.04 2.23
C GLY A 76 3.21 -8.39 2.44
N VAL A 77 3.30 -9.22 1.40
CA VAL A 77 4.09 -10.47 1.43
C VAL A 77 5.57 -10.18 1.66
N MET A 78 6.14 -9.19 0.94
CA MET A 78 7.54 -8.80 1.12
C MET A 78 7.81 -8.30 2.54
N ALA A 79 6.96 -7.42 3.09
CA ALA A 79 7.12 -6.86 4.43
C ALA A 79 7.10 -7.96 5.51
N LEU A 80 6.15 -8.90 5.44
CA LEU A 80 6.11 -10.02 6.39
C LEU A 80 7.27 -10.99 6.21
N GLY A 81 7.73 -11.22 4.97
CA GLY A 81 8.91 -12.03 4.68
C GLY A 81 10.19 -11.44 5.28
N VAL A 82 10.38 -10.11 5.14
CA VAL A 82 11.50 -9.39 5.77
C VAL A 82 11.36 -9.42 7.29
N ALA A 83 10.17 -9.14 7.83
CA ALA A 83 9.93 -9.17 9.26
C ALA A 83 10.19 -10.54 9.88
N GLN A 84 9.84 -11.64 9.20
CA GLN A 84 10.12 -13.00 9.69
C GLN A 84 11.63 -13.26 9.87
N GLN A 85 12.47 -12.63 9.05
CA GLN A 85 13.92 -12.82 9.12
C GLN A 85 14.60 -11.92 10.15
N PHE A 86 14.09 -10.70 10.34
CA PHE A 86 14.81 -9.66 11.08
C PHE A 86 14.08 -9.13 12.33
N ALA A 87 12.77 -9.35 12.47
CA ALA A 87 12.02 -8.82 13.60
C ALA A 87 12.27 -9.64 14.87
N THR A 88 13.03 -9.07 15.80
CA THR A 88 13.26 -9.64 17.13
C THR A 88 12.25 -9.18 18.17
N THR A 89 11.51 -8.11 17.89
CA THR A 89 10.48 -7.52 18.76
C THR A 89 9.32 -6.98 17.94
N SER A 90 8.16 -6.75 18.58
CA SER A 90 7.02 -6.08 17.94
C SER A 90 7.38 -4.68 17.42
N THR A 91 8.24 -3.94 18.13
CA THR A 91 8.72 -2.62 17.70
C THR A 91 9.54 -2.70 16.41
N VAL A 92 10.43 -3.71 16.30
CA VAL A 92 11.21 -3.92 15.06
C VAL A 92 10.29 -4.33 13.91
N ALA A 93 9.27 -5.16 14.15
CA ALA A 93 8.29 -5.52 13.13
C ALA A 93 7.51 -4.30 12.62
N LEU A 94 7.10 -3.39 13.52
CA LEU A 94 6.46 -2.12 13.15
C LEU A 94 7.39 -1.25 12.30
N ALA A 95 8.65 -1.11 12.71
CA ALA A 95 9.65 -0.34 11.98
C ALA A 95 9.90 -0.91 10.58
N ILE A 96 9.93 -2.24 10.42
CA ILE A 96 10.07 -2.90 9.11
C ILE A 96 8.86 -2.59 8.22
N GLY A 97 7.64 -2.73 8.73
CA GLY A 97 6.43 -2.41 7.96
C GLY A 97 6.42 -0.95 7.47
N MET A 98 6.79 -0.03 8.35
CA MET A 98 6.96 1.39 8.02
C MET A 98 8.06 1.62 6.98
N ALA A 99 9.24 1.05 7.16
CA ALA A 99 10.36 1.21 6.24
C ALA A 99 10.04 0.68 4.85
N VAL A 100 9.37 -0.47 4.75
CA VAL A 100 8.95 -1.04 3.46
C VAL A 100 7.93 -0.14 2.77
N ALA A 101 6.92 0.36 3.48
CA ALA A 101 5.92 1.24 2.89
C ALA A 101 6.47 2.60 2.48
N LEU A 102 7.37 3.19 3.28
CA LEU A 102 8.07 4.43 2.91
C LEU A 102 9.03 4.21 1.74
N GLY A 103 9.66 3.05 1.66
CA GLY A 103 10.45 2.65 0.48
C GLY A 103 9.59 2.55 -0.78
N ALA A 104 8.36 2.04 -0.67
CA ALA A 104 7.40 2.03 -1.77
C ALA A 104 6.98 3.44 -2.19
N TRP A 105 6.74 4.35 -1.22
CA TRP A 105 6.48 5.77 -1.50
C TRP A 105 7.65 6.43 -2.25
N VAL A 106 8.88 6.29 -1.77
CA VAL A 106 10.07 6.85 -2.46
C VAL A 106 10.22 6.24 -3.85
N GLY A 107 10.01 4.93 -3.98
CA GLY A 107 10.01 4.25 -5.27
C GLY A 107 8.97 4.84 -6.22
N GLN A 108 7.76 5.11 -5.72
CA GLN A 108 6.69 5.71 -6.51
C GLN A 108 7.03 7.15 -6.92
N GLU A 109 7.57 7.99 -6.02
CA GLU A 109 8.02 9.36 -6.34
C GLU A 109 9.10 9.41 -7.44
N VAL A 110 9.97 8.40 -7.49
CA VAL A 110 11.08 8.35 -8.45
C VAL A 110 10.69 7.64 -9.76
N ILE A 111 9.91 6.57 -9.67
CA ILE A 111 9.62 5.69 -10.81
C ILE A 111 8.34 6.11 -11.52
N TRP A 112 7.32 6.57 -10.80
CA TRP A 112 6.03 6.87 -11.41
C TRP A 112 6.12 7.97 -12.47
N PRO A 113 6.84 9.10 -12.26
CA PRO A 113 6.97 10.13 -13.29
C PRO A 113 7.64 9.64 -14.58
N GLU A 114 8.52 8.64 -14.50
CA GLU A 114 9.19 8.04 -15.66
C GLU A 114 8.26 7.13 -16.47
N ILE A 115 7.18 6.63 -15.85
CA ILE A 115 6.16 5.80 -16.50
C ILE A 115 5.02 6.69 -17.02
N ASP A 116 4.54 7.60 -16.18
CA ASP A 116 3.40 8.48 -16.44
C ASP A 116 3.52 9.76 -15.62
N GLN A 117 4.19 10.76 -16.20
CA GLN A 117 4.39 12.06 -15.56
C GLN A 117 3.08 12.78 -15.26
N VAL A 118 2.08 12.66 -16.13
CA VAL A 118 0.81 13.38 -15.99
C VAL A 118 0.02 12.84 -14.80
N ALA A 119 -0.05 11.52 -14.65
CA ALA A 119 -0.70 10.92 -13.49
C ALA A 119 0.06 11.20 -12.18
N ALA A 120 1.39 11.16 -12.21
CA ALA A 120 2.22 11.45 -11.05
C ALA A 120 2.05 12.90 -10.56
N ASP A 121 2.08 13.87 -11.47
CA ASP A 121 1.87 15.28 -11.15
C ASP A 121 0.44 15.58 -10.66
N GLY A 122 -0.53 14.76 -11.08
CA GLY A 122 -1.93 14.86 -10.64
C GLY A 122 -2.20 14.32 -9.24
N TYR A 123 -1.25 13.62 -8.61
CA TYR A 123 -1.44 13.05 -7.28
C TYR A 123 -0.84 13.95 -6.20
N THR A 124 -1.63 14.36 -5.19
CA THR A 124 -1.11 15.19 -4.10
C THR A 124 -0.07 14.44 -3.25
N ASN A 125 1.19 14.90 -3.24
CA ASN A 125 2.29 14.17 -2.58
C ASN A 125 2.07 13.92 -1.08
N TRP A 126 1.55 14.90 -0.33
CA TRP A 126 1.30 14.71 1.11
C TRP A 126 0.25 13.61 1.37
N VAL A 127 -0.77 13.50 0.51
CA VAL A 127 -1.78 12.44 0.56
C VAL A 127 -1.12 11.09 0.29
N LEU A 128 -0.24 11.03 -0.72
CA LEU A 128 0.49 9.83 -1.06
C LEU A 128 1.37 9.35 0.10
N LEU A 129 2.12 10.26 0.73
CA LEU A 129 2.96 9.98 1.88
C LEU A 129 2.16 9.46 3.07
N VAL A 130 1.09 10.15 3.47
CA VAL A 130 0.26 9.73 4.61
C VAL A 130 -0.43 8.39 4.33
N GLY A 131 -0.89 8.18 3.08
CA GLY A 131 -1.42 6.89 2.64
C GLY A 131 -0.43 5.75 2.85
N HIS A 132 0.84 5.95 2.48
CA HIS A 132 1.89 4.96 2.71
C HIS A 132 2.24 4.77 4.19
N VAL A 133 2.14 5.81 5.02
CA VAL A 133 2.28 5.68 6.48
C VAL A 133 1.17 4.81 7.05
N ILE A 134 -0.09 5.02 6.64
CA ILE A 134 -1.23 4.17 7.04
C ILE A 134 -0.98 2.72 6.61
N PHE A 135 -0.55 2.51 5.38
CA PHE A 135 -0.21 1.20 4.86
C PHE A 135 0.88 0.51 5.69
N GLY A 136 1.99 1.20 5.95
CA GLY A 136 3.12 0.69 6.73
C GLY A 136 2.76 0.33 8.16
N MET A 137 1.87 1.10 8.81
CA MET A 137 1.36 0.78 10.15
C MET A 137 0.58 -0.54 10.16
N VAL A 138 -0.27 -0.77 9.15
CA VAL A 138 -1.04 -2.02 9.03
C VAL A 138 -0.10 -3.21 8.79
N LEU A 139 0.87 -3.08 7.89
CA LEU A 139 1.86 -4.13 7.63
C LEU A 139 2.68 -4.44 8.88
N GLY A 140 3.14 -3.41 9.58
CA GLY A 140 3.92 -3.53 10.80
C GLY A 140 3.15 -4.22 11.94
N ALA A 141 1.87 -3.87 12.12
CA ALA A 141 1.00 -4.52 13.11
C ALA A 141 0.75 -6.01 12.77
N ALA A 142 0.53 -6.33 11.50
CA ALA A 142 0.38 -7.71 11.04
C ALA A 142 1.67 -8.53 11.23
N ALA A 143 2.84 -7.91 11.02
CA ALA A 143 4.13 -8.54 11.29
C ALA A 143 4.37 -8.77 12.78
N ALA A 144 4.06 -7.78 13.64
CA ALA A 144 4.21 -7.88 15.09
C ALA A 144 3.35 -9.00 15.69
N THR A 145 2.09 -9.09 15.27
CA THR A 145 1.19 -10.19 15.69
C THR A 145 1.68 -11.55 15.21
N SER A 146 2.29 -11.63 14.03
CA SER A 146 2.86 -12.87 13.51
C SER A 146 4.10 -13.33 14.28
N ALA A 147 4.97 -12.40 14.69
CA ALA A 147 6.16 -12.69 15.50
C ALA A 147 5.81 -13.21 16.91
N ASN A 148 4.79 -12.64 17.55
CA ASN A 148 4.36 -13.07 18.90
C ASN A 148 3.83 -14.50 18.93
N ASN A 149 3.28 -14.99 17.81
CA ASN A 149 2.76 -16.36 17.70
C ASN A 149 3.85 -17.43 17.53
N HIS A 150 5.12 -17.06 17.31
CA HIS A 150 6.24 -17.99 17.10
C HIS A 150 7.17 -18.13 18.31
N GLN A 151 6.91 -17.43 19.42
CA GLN A 151 7.71 -17.62 20.64
C GLN A 151 7.37 -18.97 21.29
N PRO A 152 8.37 -19.83 21.60
CA PRO A 152 8.13 -21.07 22.32
C PRO A 152 7.45 -20.78 23.66
N GLN A 153 6.36 -21.49 23.97
CA GLN A 153 5.76 -21.45 25.30
C GLN A 153 6.83 -21.90 26.31
N PRO A 154 7.03 -21.19 27.43
CA PRO A 154 7.95 -21.66 28.47
C PRO A 154 7.48 -23.03 28.95
N VAL A 155 8.37 -24.02 28.90
CA VAL A 155 8.11 -25.35 29.45
C VAL A 155 8.12 -25.19 30.97
N THR A 156 6.93 -25.17 31.57
CA THR A 156 6.73 -25.17 33.03
C THR A 156 6.80 -26.57 33.59
#